data_AF-A0A7V3CZD6-F1
#
_entry.id   AF-A0A7V3CZD6-F1
#
_cell.length_a   1.000
_cell.length_b   1.000
_cell.length_c   1.000
_cell.angle_alpha   90.00
_cell.angle_beta   90.00
_cell.angle_gamma   90.00
#
_symmetry.space_group_name_H-M   'P 1'
#
loop_
_entity.id
_entity.type
_entity.pdbx_description
1 polymer ?
#
loop_
_entity_poly.entity_id
_entity_poly.type
_entity_poly.pdbx_seq_one_letter_code
_entity_poly.pdbx_strand_id
1 'polypeptide(L)'
;IFGKVNPDKSQPLTTLYSLFTVHNRYTSRWHQEAVAVFIETWLSGGFGRILGNFDEMYFRSRVADDIEFPTEDEIEEIESHESVLLEHLFYMFGARFVSHLASEYGSDKVIQWFDTEKDEFYPSYKTKFKKVFGKSFDEAWNDFISKEIEFQKQNISILKSAPLSEIKTLSEKSFGWVGQPYYDKKTNSVLFAYHQSGHLASVGRFSLNDKKMIDVISLPSPSIIQIASTSFDQEYYNFFYTTNNNQLYRDIHLVDLNKNKHRELFKDVRTGHLTLSPKTHELYGVQHSSGKAILVKSKYPYQILETITVFPLGDEVQQLAMNPDETLLAAVLHKVSGEQSIILIDIKKLNRGEGLEYLKISSDGTPENISWSQDGKTIYWNAYTNGVSNIYKFNLDEGKIIPVSNTIKGLFRPIELSRDSLFAFEYSIDGFIPAIIPNQKVERLPAINYFGQNILIKSPQVADWMINLNDEEIEQYKLSNEKTYYSFSNLNVQTFIPVITGFQDRKVLGIFAHITDPLLIQEFVIETGVSPFKEKNQKLRYH
;
A
#
# COMPACT_ATOMS: atom_id res chain seq x y z
N ILE A 1 -9.11 -26.15 -31.78
CA ILE A 1 -8.45 -25.09 -30.96
C ILE A 1 -8.00 -25.79 -29.70
N PHE A 2 -6.70 -25.93 -29.50
CA PHE A 2 -6.16 -26.47 -28.25
C PHE A 2 -5.52 -25.35 -27.45
N GLY A 3 -5.94 -25.23 -26.19
CA GLY A 3 -5.32 -24.36 -25.19
C GLY A 3 -5.87 -22.93 -25.10
N LYS A 4 -5.33 -22.21 -24.12
CA LYS A 4 -5.53 -20.77 -23.93
C LYS A 4 -4.62 -20.04 -24.90
N VAL A 5 -5.19 -19.18 -25.74
CA VAL A 5 -4.44 -18.44 -26.76
C VAL A 5 -4.05 -17.09 -26.22
N ASN A 6 -2.75 -16.77 -26.25
CA ASN A 6 -2.27 -15.42 -25.96
C ASN A 6 -2.23 -14.59 -27.26
N PRO A 7 -2.53 -13.28 -27.22
CA PRO A 7 -2.35 -12.40 -28.36
C PRO A 7 -0.87 -12.33 -28.77
N ASP A 8 -0.59 -12.54 -30.05
CA ASP A 8 0.73 -12.47 -30.64
C ASP A 8 0.76 -11.39 -31.73
N LYS A 9 1.78 -10.52 -31.69
CA LYS A 9 1.95 -9.42 -32.65
C LYS A 9 2.23 -9.91 -34.07
N SER A 10 2.88 -11.06 -34.22
CA SER A 10 3.19 -11.67 -35.52
C SER A 10 1.95 -12.29 -36.18
N GLN A 11 0.93 -12.64 -35.38
CA GLN A 11 -0.29 -13.28 -35.85
C GLN A 11 -1.53 -12.64 -35.21
N PRO A 12 -2.06 -11.53 -35.78
CA PRO A 12 -3.17 -10.78 -35.19
C PRO A 12 -4.45 -11.58 -34.96
N LEU A 13 -4.70 -12.66 -35.74
CA LEU A 13 -5.87 -13.53 -35.55
C LEU A 13 -5.89 -14.23 -34.19
N THR A 14 -4.74 -14.39 -33.54
CA THR A 14 -4.64 -14.90 -32.15
C THR A 14 -5.49 -14.07 -31.18
N THR A 15 -5.70 -12.78 -31.44
CA THR A 15 -6.57 -11.92 -30.62
C THR A 15 -8.01 -12.44 -30.58
N LEU A 16 -8.56 -12.85 -31.73
CA LEU A 16 -9.92 -13.41 -31.78
C LEU A 16 -10.01 -14.71 -30.98
N TYR A 17 -9.03 -15.59 -31.11
CA TYR A 17 -8.99 -16.83 -30.33
C TYR A 17 -8.75 -16.59 -28.83
N SER A 18 -7.96 -15.57 -28.48
CA SER A 18 -7.73 -15.16 -27.10
C SER A 18 -9.03 -14.68 -26.45
N LEU A 19 -9.85 -13.91 -27.18
CA LEU A 19 -11.19 -13.55 -26.73
C LEU A 19 -12.03 -14.81 -26.45
N PHE A 20 -11.99 -15.83 -27.29
CA PHE A 20 -12.77 -17.05 -27.04
C PHE A 20 -12.23 -17.95 -25.91
N THR A 21 -10.91 -17.99 -25.71
CA THR A 21 -10.26 -18.98 -24.83
C THR A 21 -9.80 -18.40 -23.48
N VAL A 22 -9.69 -17.07 -23.39
CA VAL A 22 -9.19 -16.35 -22.20
C VAL A 22 -9.97 -15.04 -21.98
N HIS A 23 -11.28 -15.01 -22.27
CA HIS A 23 -12.13 -13.80 -22.17
C HIS A 23 -12.00 -13.04 -20.85
N ASN A 24 -11.85 -13.71 -19.71
CA ASN A 24 -11.71 -13.06 -18.40
C ASN A 24 -10.49 -12.14 -18.28
N ARG A 25 -9.43 -12.39 -19.07
CA ARG A 25 -8.26 -11.51 -19.14
C ARG A 25 -8.60 -10.09 -19.60
N TYR A 26 -9.73 -9.94 -20.31
CA TYR A 26 -10.21 -8.69 -20.88
C TYR A 26 -11.31 -8.02 -20.04
N THR A 27 -11.50 -8.46 -18.79
CA THR A 27 -12.32 -7.72 -17.82
C THR A 27 -11.56 -6.50 -17.32
N SER A 28 -12.28 -5.50 -16.80
CA SER A 28 -11.69 -4.28 -16.22
C SER A 28 -10.66 -4.63 -15.13
N ARG A 29 -9.64 -3.78 -14.97
CA ARG A 29 -8.59 -4.01 -13.97
C ARG A 29 -9.18 -4.02 -12.57
N TRP A 30 -10.08 -3.07 -12.27
CA TRP A 30 -10.74 -3.03 -10.96
C TRP A 30 -11.47 -4.33 -10.63
N HIS A 31 -12.05 -5.02 -11.61
CA HIS A 31 -12.77 -6.27 -11.38
C HIS A 31 -11.81 -7.39 -10.95
N GLN A 32 -10.68 -7.52 -11.63
CA GLN A 32 -9.65 -8.51 -11.29
C GLN A 32 -9.06 -8.26 -9.90
N GLU A 33 -8.77 -6.99 -9.58
CA GLU A 33 -8.27 -6.60 -8.25
C GLU A 33 -9.32 -6.80 -7.15
N ALA A 34 -10.60 -6.55 -7.46
CA ALA A 34 -11.68 -6.76 -6.50
C ALA A 34 -11.83 -8.23 -6.10
N VAL A 35 -11.69 -9.16 -7.07
CA VAL A 35 -11.68 -10.60 -6.80
C VAL A 35 -10.54 -10.95 -5.85
N ALA A 36 -9.32 -10.46 -6.16
CA ALA A 36 -8.14 -10.72 -5.33
C ALA A 36 -8.34 -10.20 -3.90
N VAL A 37 -8.75 -8.94 -3.73
CA VAL A 37 -8.95 -8.33 -2.41
C VAL A 37 -10.05 -9.02 -1.60
N PHE A 38 -11.15 -9.41 -2.25
CA PHE A 38 -12.25 -10.10 -1.57
C PHE A 38 -11.81 -11.46 -1.04
N ILE A 39 -11.17 -12.27 -1.89
CA ILE A 39 -10.69 -13.59 -1.50
C ILE A 39 -9.56 -13.47 -0.46
N GLU A 40 -8.59 -12.59 -0.66
CA GLU A 40 -7.49 -12.34 0.29
C GLU A 40 -8.01 -12.00 1.69
N THR A 41 -8.97 -11.08 1.79
CA THR A 41 -9.48 -10.64 3.09
C THR A 41 -10.10 -11.80 3.88
N TRP A 42 -10.92 -12.63 3.24
CA TRP A 42 -11.62 -13.72 3.92
C TRP A 42 -10.74 -14.96 4.15
N LEU A 43 -9.87 -15.31 3.19
CA LEU A 43 -8.88 -16.38 3.39
C LEU A 43 -7.85 -16.04 4.48
N SER A 44 -7.63 -14.75 4.73
CA SER A 44 -6.77 -14.25 5.81
C SER A 44 -7.54 -14.01 7.12
N GLY A 45 -8.76 -14.55 7.30
CA GLY A 45 -9.50 -14.42 8.55
C GLY A 45 -10.05 -13.01 8.84
N GLY A 46 -10.29 -12.23 7.80
CA GLY A 46 -10.77 -10.84 7.90
C GLY A 46 -9.65 -9.80 7.92
N PHE A 47 -8.39 -10.20 7.93
CA PHE A 47 -7.26 -9.28 7.74
C PHE A 47 -7.12 -8.91 6.26
N GLY A 48 -7.65 -7.76 5.85
CA GLY A 48 -7.58 -7.29 4.48
C GLY A 48 -8.31 -5.97 4.24
N ARG A 49 -8.24 -5.44 3.01
CA ARG A 49 -8.71 -4.08 2.67
C ARG A 49 -10.22 -3.88 2.83
N ILE A 50 -11.03 -4.94 2.76
CA ILE A 50 -12.49 -4.84 2.99
C ILE A 50 -12.81 -4.37 4.42
N LEU A 51 -11.97 -4.74 5.38
CA LEU A 51 -12.04 -4.30 6.78
C LEU A 51 -10.94 -3.29 7.12
N GLY A 52 -10.40 -2.61 6.09
CA GLY A 52 -9.28 -1.69 6.19
C GLY A 52 -9.68 -0.32 6.74
N ASN A 53 -8.87 0.18 7.68
CA ASN A 53 -9.00 1.53 8.25
C ASN A 53 -8.84 2.64 7.22
N PHE A 54 -7.88 2.48 6.31
CA PHE A 54 -7.58 3.48 5.27
C PHE A 54 -8.69 3.57 4.23
N ASP A 55 -9.20 2.43 3.75
CA ASP A 55 -10.33 2.35 2.82
C ASP A 55 -11.59 3.01 3.40
N GLU A 56 -11.92 2.71 4.66
CA GLU A 56 -13.06 3.33 5.35
C GLU A 56 -12.88 4.85 5.50
N MET A 57 -11.65 5.31 5.79
CA MET A 57 -11.30 6.73 5.82
C MET A 57 -11.42 7.40 4.44
N TYR A 58 -11.02 6.73 3.37
CA TYR A 58 -11.11 7.24 2.00
C TYR A 58 -12.55 7.59 1.63
N PHE A 59 -13.46 6.62 1.74
CA PHE A 59 -14.88 6.83 1.40
C PHE A 59 -15.54 7.86 2.32
N ARG A 60 -15.25 7.82 3.62
CA ARG A 60 -15.76 8.81 4.57
C ARG A 60 -15.31 10.23 4.23
N SER A 61 -14.04 10.40 3.88
CA SER A 61 -13.48 11.71 3.53
C SER A 61 -14.07 12.23 2.23
N ARG A 62 -14.27 11.34 1.24
CA ARG A 62 -14.96 11.68 -0.02
C ARG A 62 -16.35 12.25 0.23
N VAL A 63 -17.13 11.61 1.10
CA VAL A 63 -18.48 12.06 1.48
C VAL A 63 -18.45 13.32 2.35
N ALA A 64 -17.46 13.45 3.23
CA ALA A 64 -17.32 14.62 4.10
C ALA A 64 -16.98 15.90 3.31
N ASP A 65 -16.17 15.77 2.26
CA ASP A 65 -15.73 16.88 1.40
C ASP A 65 -16.62 17.06 0.15
N ASP A 66 -17.77 16.35 0.07
CA ASP A 66 -18.75 16.42 -1.03
C ASP A 66 -18.16 16.15 -2.43
N ILE A 67 -17.25 15.18 -2.52
CA ILE A 67 -16.59 14.81 -3.76
C ILE A 67 -17.42 13.76 -4.50
N GLU A 68 -17.70 14.01 -5.78
CA GLU A 68 -18.47 13.11 -6.65
C GLU A 68 -17.81 11.73 -6.75
N PHE A 69 -18.59 10.66 -6.78
CA PHE A 69 -18.10 9.30 -6.96
C PHE A 69 -17.94 9.01 -8.46
N PRO A 70 -16.86 8.31 -8.88
CA PRO A 70 -16.65 8.00 -10.28
C PRO A 70 -17.59 6.88 -10.73
N THR A 71 -17.92 6.91 -12.01
CA THR A 71 -18.52 5.80 -12.73
C THR A 71 -17.52 4.64 -12.90
N GLU A 72 -18.00 3.47 -13.29
CA GLU A 72 -17.13 2.31 -13.53
C GLU A 72 -16.09 2.55 -14.63
N ASP A 73 -16.44 3.34 -15.66
CA ASP A 73 -15.58 3.61 -16.81
C ASP A 73 -14.54 4.68 -16.43
N GLU A 74 -14.94 5.72 -15.70
CA GLU A 74 -14.01 6.77 -15.21
C GLU A 74 -12.89 6.18 -14.35
N ILE A 75 -13.17 5.14 -13.56
CA ILE A 75 -12.12 4.49 -12.75
C ILE A 75 -11.01 3.93 -13.64
N GLU A 76 -11.34 3.34 -14.79
CA GLU A 76 -10.36 2.78 -15.74
C GLU A 76 -9.61 3.87 -16.54
N GLU A 77 -10.12 5.10 -16.54
CA GLU A 77 -9.51 6.25 -17.21
C GLU A 77 -8.55 7.05 -16.31
N ILE A 78 -8.65 6.92 -14.97
CA ILE A 78 -7.79 7.67 -14.04
C ILE A 78 -6.34 7.18 -14.12
N GLU A 79 -5.46 8.07 -14.55
CA GLU A 79 -4.02 7.79 -14.65
C GLU A 79 -3.25 8.14 -13.37
N SER A 80 -2.11 7.46 -13.19
CA SER A 80 -1.19 7.65 -12.05
C SER A 80 -0.66 9.08 -11.87
N HIS A 81 -0.71 9.91 -12.92
CA HIS A 81 -0.25 11.30 -12.86
C HIS A 81 -1.33 12.25 -12.32
N GLU A 82 -2.59 11.83 -12.23
CA GLU A 82 -3.73 12.65 -11.77
C GLU A 82 -4.10 12.38 -10.31
N SER A 83 -3.77 11.21 -9.76
CA SER A 83 -4.08 10.84 -8.38
C SER A 83 -2.85 10.42 -7.59
N VAL A 84 -2.74 10.91 -6.35
CA VAL A 84 -1.72 10.48 -5.39
C VAL A 84 -1.92 9.04 -4.93
N LEU A 85 -3.08 8.44 -5.21
CA LEU A 85 -3.43 7.07 -4.86
C LEU A 85 -3.07 6.06 -5.96
N LEU A 86 -2.19 6.40 -6.93
CA LEU A 86 -1.46 5.50 -7.85
C LEU A 86 -2.03 4.06 -7.96
N GLU A 87 -2.97 3.82 -8.88
CA GLU A 87 -3.63 2.52 -9.16
C GLU A 87 -4.37 1.85 -7.97
N HIS A 88 -4.28 2.38 -6.73
CA HIS A 88 -5.03 1.90 -5.57
C HIS A 88 -6.55 2.15 -5.69
N LEU A 89 -6.96 3.06 -6.58
CA LEU A 89 -8.38 3.34 -6.85
C LEU A 89 -9.12 2.10 -7.34
N PHE A 90 -8.48 1.28 -8.19
CA PHE A 90 -9.03 0.00 -8.66
C PHE A 90 -9.39 -0.93 -7.50
N TYR A 91 -8.47 -1.04 -6.54
CA TYR A 91 -8.65 -1.87 -5.36
C TYR A 91 -9.72 -1.29 -4.43
N MET A 92 -9.69 0.01 -4.15
CA MET A 92 -10.64 0.65 -3.23
C MET A 92 -12.08 0.55 -3.75
N PHE A 93 -12.34 1.01 -4.97
CA PHE A 93 -13.69 0.96 -5.55
C PHE A 93 -14.13 -0.46 -5.86
N GLY A 94 -13.25 -1.28 -6.42
CA GLY A 94 -13.56 -2.67 -6.75
C GLY A 94 -13.93 -3.48 -5.50
N ALA A 95 -13.09 -3.45 -4.47
CA ALA A 95 -13.35 -4.15 -3.22
C ALA A 95 -14.60 -3.62 -2.52
N ARG A 96 -14.85 -2.31 -2.56
CA ARG A 96 -16.05 -1.70 -1.95
C ARG A 96 -17.33 -2.07 -2.69
N PHE A 97 -17.31 -2.07 -4.02
CA PHE A 97 -18.43 -2.50 -4.83
C PHE A 97 -18.75 -3.98 -4.59
N VAL A 98 -17.75 -4.85 -4.59
CA VAL A 98 -17.94 -6.28 -4.26
C VAL A 98 -18.46 -6.46 -2.83
N SER A 99 -17.97 -5.67 -1.88
CA SER A 99 -18.49 -5.66 -0.51
C SER A 99 -19.96 -5.29 -0.46
N HIS A 100 -20.38 -4.29 -1.24
CA HIS A 100 -21.79 -3.92 -1.38
C HIS A 100 -22.61 -5.09 -1.94
N LEU A 101 -22.14 -5.73 -3.01
CA LEU A 101 -22.83 -6.89 -3.58
C LEU A 101 -22.94 -8.05 -2.58
N ALA A 102 -21.87 -8.35 -1.84
CA ALA A 102 -21.88 -9.43 -0.84
C ALA A 102 -22.84 -9.10 0.32
N SER A 103 -22.84 -7.85 0.80
CA SER A 103 -23.75 -7.39 1.85
C SER A 103 -25.21 -7.42 1.40
N GLU A 104 -25.49 -7.10 0.13
CA GLU A 104 -26.85 -6.97 -0.39
C GLU A 104 -27.42 -8.26 -0.97
N TYR A 105 -26.58 -9.13 -1.54
CA TYR A 105 -27.01 -10.29 -2.31
C TYR A 105 -26.43 -11.62 -1.81
N GLY A 106 -25.45 -11.58 -0.91
CA GLY A 106 -24.76 -12.75 -0.37
C GLY A 106 -23.46 -13.06 -1.13
N SER A 107 -22.47 -13.60 -0.41
CA SER A 107 -21.15 -13.97 -0.97
C SER A 107 -21.26 -15.04 -2.04
N ASP A 108 -22.21 -15.96 -1.94
CA ASP A 108 -22.37 -17.06 -2.90
C ASP A 108 -22.67 -16.53 -4.31
N LYS A 109 -23.45 -15.45 -4.42
CA LYS A 109 -23.70 -14.78 -5.70
C LYS A 109 -22.47 -14.05 -6.22
N VAL A 110 -21.67 -13.46 -5.33
CA VAL A 110 -20.39 -12.85 -5.70
C VAL A 110 -19.46 -13.93 -6.28
N ILE A 111 -19.31 -15.07 -5.60
CA ILE A 111 -18.51 -16.19 -6.10
C ILE A 111 -19.06 -16.73 -7.42
N GLN A 112 -20.39 -16.88 -7.55
CA GLN A 112 -21.00 -17.30 -8.82
C GLN A 112 -20.70 -16.33 -9.97
N TRP A 113 -20.63 -15.02 -9.71
CA TRP A 113 -20.25 -14.05 -10.71
C TRP A 113 -18.77 -14.15 -11.08
N PHE A 114 -17.88 -14.44 -10.13
CA PHE A 114 -16.45 -14.65 -10.37
C PHE A 114 -16.14 -15.96 -11.12
N ASP A 115 -16.86 -17.04 -10.81
CA ASP A 115 -16.49 -18.39 -11.25
C ASP A 115 -16.87 -18.72 -12.69
N THR A 116 -15.96 -19.22 -13.52
CA THR A 116 -16.26 -19.51 -14.93
C THR A 116 -16.61 -20.97 -15.16
N GLU A 117 -17.87 -21.24 -15.48
CA GLU A 117 -18.35 -22.58 -15.72
C GLU A 117 -17.89 -23.15 -17.06
N LYS A 118 -17.75 -24.48 -17.15
CA LYS A 118 -17.23 -25.16 -18.35
C LYS A 118 -18.14 -25.02 -19.57
N ASP A 119 -19.43 -24.83 -19.38
CA ASP A 119 -20.45 -24.67 -20.42
C ASP A 119 -20.71 -23.20 -20.79
N GLU A 120 -20.12 -22.25 -20.07
CA GLU A 120 -20.26 -20.83 -20.34
C GLU A 120 -19.40 -20.39 -21.54
N PHE A 121 -20.04 -20.31 -22.71
CA PHE A 121 -19.40 -19.81 -23.93
C PHE A 121 -19.48 -18.28 -24.02
N TYR A 122 -18.37 -17.61 -23.72
CA TYR A 122 -18.19 -16.15 -23.88
C TYR A 122 -19.28 -15.28 -23.20
N PRO A 123 -19.64 -15.49 -21.92
CA PRO A 123 -20.47 -14.50 -21.25
C PRO A 123 -19.63 -13.24 -21.02
N SER A 124 -20.05 -12.11 -21.59
CA SER A 124 -19.54 -10.82 -21.09
C SER A 124 -19.77 -10.77 -19.58
N TYR A 125 -18.79 -10.26 -18.82
CA TYR A 125 -18.89 -10.23 -17.35
C TYR A 125 -20.12 -9.44 -16.89
N LYS A 126 -20.55 -8.41 -17.62
CA LYS A 126 -21.80 -7.66 -17.39
C LYS A 126 -23.05 -8.48 -17.72
N THR A 127 -23.02 -9.30 -18.77
CA THR A 127 -24.13 -10.22 -19.09
C THR A 127 -24.30 -11.26 -18.00
N LYS A 128 -23.18 -11.82 -17.53
CA LYS A 128 -23.18 -12.75 -16.40
C LYS A 128 -23.65 -12.08 -15.12
N PHE A 129 -23.19 -10.86 -14.85
CA PHE A 129 -23.68 -10.06 -13.73
C PHE A 129 -25.21 -9.95 -13.75
N LYS A 130 -25.79 -9.59 -14.88
CA LYS A 130 -27.25 -9.50 -15.04
C LYS A 130 -27.96 -10.84 -14.80
N LYS A 131 -27.37 -11.96 -15.22
CA LYS A 131 -27.90 -13.31 -14.97
C LYS A 131 -27.89 -13.67 -13.47
N VAL A 132 -26.82 -13.32 -12.75
CA VAL A 132 -26.64 -13.67 -11.32
C VAL A 132 -27.42 -12.76 -10.38
N PHE A 133 -27.35 -11.45 -10.62
CA PHE A 133 -27.93 -10.41 -9.75
C PHE A 133 -29.32 -9.93 -10.20
N GLY A 134 -29.71 -10.18 -11.45
CA GLY A 134 -31.01 -9.78 -11.98
C GLY A 134 -31.15 -8.28 -12.26
N LYS A 135 -30.05 -7.51 -12.20
CA LYS A 135 -30.00 -6.07 -12.45
C LYS A 135 -28.99 -5.72 -13.55
N SER A 136 -29.13 -4.55 -14.17
CA SER A 136 -28.05 -4.03 -15.00
C SER A 136 -26.85 -3.68 -14.12
N PHE A 137 -25.66 -3.62 -14.74
CA PHE A 137 -24.45 -3.27 -14.03
C PHE A 137 -24.50 -1.81 -13.53
N ASP A 138 -24.88 -0.88 -14.41
CA ASP A 138 -25.03 0.55 -14.11
C ASP A 138 -26.03 0.81 -12.97
N GLU A 139 -27.14 0.09 -12.93
CA GLU A 139 -28.11 0.16 -11.82
C GLU A 139 -27.46 -0.24 -10.50
N ALA A 140 -26.72 -1.35 -10.48
CA ALA A 140 -26.06 -1.82 -9.27
C ALA A 140 -24.92 -0.89 -8.82
N TRP A 141 -24.18 -0.29 -9.76
CA TRP A 141 -23.13 0.67 -9.45
C TRP A 141 -23.69 1.96 -8.82
N ASN A 142 -24.80 2.47 -9.36
CA ASN A 142 -25.50 3.64 -8.80
C ASN A 142 -26.11 3.35 -7.42
N ASP A 143 -26.68 2.15 -7.23
CA ASP A 143 -27.16 1.69 -5.93
C ASP A 143 -26.01 1.62 -4.91
N PHE A 144 -24.84 1.12 -5.33
CA PHE A 144 -23.63 1.10 -4.51
C PHE A 144 -23.24 2.51 -4.05
N ILE A 145 -23.07 3.45 -4.98
CA ILE A 145 -22.68 4.83 -4.66
C ILE A 145 -23.68 5.45 -3.67
N SER A 146 -24.97 5.30 -3.93
CA SER A 146 -26.03 5.88 -3.10
C SER A 146 -25.99 5.34 -1.66
N LYS A 147 -25.83 4.01 -1.50
CA LYS A 147 -25.73 3.38 -0.18
C LYS A 147 -24.42 3.68 0.53
N GLU A 148 -23.31 3.79 -0.19
CA GLU A 148 -22.01 4.19 0.38
C GLU A 148 -22.10 5.60 0.97
N ILE A 149 -22.70 6.55 0.23
CA ILE A 149 -22.90 7.92 0.72
C ILE A 149 -23.76 7.92 1.98
N GLU A 150 -24.87 7.17 2.00
CA GLU A 150 -25.73 7.07 3.19
C GLU A 150 -24.97 6.49 4.39
N PHE A 151 -24.26 5.37 4.18
CA PHE A 151 -23.48 4.71 5.21
C PHE A 151 -22.44 5.66 5.83
N GLN A 152 -21.69 6.39 5.00
CA GLN A 152 -20.70 7.34 5.51
C GLN A 152 -21.33 8.55 6.21
N LYS A 153 -22.49 9.03 5.76
CA LYS A 153 -23.23 10.08 6.47
C LYS A 153 -23.64 9.64 7.88
N GLN A 154 -23.96 8.35 8.07
CA GLN A 154 -24.22 7.78 9.40
C GLN A 154 -22.95 7.74 10.24
N ASN A 155 -21.82 7.27 9.70
CA ASN A 155 -20.52 7.29 10.40
C ASN A 155 -20.08 8.71 10.79
N ILE A 156 -20.23 9.70 9.90
CA ILE A 156 -19.95 11.11 10.20
C ILE A 156 -20.85 11.63 11.32
N SER A 157 -22.13 11.27 11.33
CA SER A 157 -23.06 11.62 12.42
C SER A 157 -22.65 11.00 13.76
N ILE A 158 -22.15 9.75 13.76
CA ILE A 158 -21.63 9.09 14.96
C ILE A 158 -20.44 9.87 15.52
N LEU A 159 -19.48 10.26 14.68
CA LEU A 159 -18.30 11.03 15.10
C LEU A 159 -18.68 12.41 15.66
N LYS A 160 -19.67 13.07 15.04
CA LYS A 160 -20.23 14.36 15.49
C LYS A 160 -21.07 14.25 16.77
N SER A 161 -21.35 13.05 17.28
CA SER A 161 -22.02 12.85 18.58
C SER A 161 -21.12 13.18 19.78
N ALA A 162 -19.83 13.46 19.54
CA ALA A 162 -18.89 14.04 20.48
C ALA A 162 -18.26 15.30 19.87
N PRO A 163 -17.75 16.25 20.69
CA PRO A 163 -17.04 17.42 20.18
C PRO A 163 -15.89 17.01 19.26
N LEU A 164 -15.84 17.61 18.07
CA LEU A 164 -14.70 17.48 17.16
C LEU A 164 -13.55 18.36 17.65
N SER A 165 -12.33 17.92 17.42
CA SER A 165 -11.14 18.73 17.71
C SER A 165 -11.06 19.94 16.78
N GLU A 166 -10.57 21.06 17.30
CA GLU A 166 -10.19 22.20 16.47
C GLU A 166 -8.99 21.82 15.61
N ILE A 167 -9.11 22.00 14.30
CA ILE A 167 -8.06 21.74 13.31
C ILE A 167 -7.82 23.04 12.54
N LYS A 168 -6.62 23.61 12.71
CA LYS A 168 -6.19 24.79 11.96
C LYS A 168 -5.32 24.36 10.80
N THR A 169 -5.90 24.24 9.61
CA THR A 169 -5.15 23.94 8.38
C THR A 169 -4.18 25.08 8.06
N LEU A 170 -2.99 24.69 7.59
CA LEU A 170 -1.91 25.61 7.26
C LEU A 170 -1.74 25.80 5.75
N SER A 171 -2.42 25.01 4.92
CA SER A 171 -2.38 25.09 3.47
C SER A 171 -3.76 24.82 2.89
N GLU A 172 -4.09 25.46 1.77
CA GLU A 172 -5.26 25.13 0.96
C GLU A 172 -4.99 23.92 0.05
N LYS A 173 -3.72 23.65 -0.27
CA LYS A 173 -3.29 22.54 -1.12
C LYS A 173 -2.71 21.41 -0.29
N SER A 174 -3.03 20.18 -0.70
CA SER A 174 -2.38 18.96 -0.23
C SER A 174 -0.94 18.86 -0.72
N PHE A 175 -0.10 18.15 0.03
CA PHE A 175 1.27 17.78 -0.36
C PHE A 175 1.38 16.33 -0.87
N GLY A 176 0.26 15.71 -1.26
CA GLY A 176 0.22 14.31 -1.64
C GLY A 176 0.61 13.41 -0.48
N TRP A 177 1.39 12.36 -0.73
CA TRP A 177 1.98 11.58 0.36
C TRP A 177 3.01 12.41 1.11
N VAL A 178 3.09 12.24 2.43
CA VAL A 178 4.09 12.91 3.29
C VAL A 178 4.83 11.91 4.17
N GLY A 179 6.13 12.15 4.36
CA GLY A 179 7.00 11.43 5.30
C GLY A 179 6.96 12.00 6.71
N GLN A 180 7.80 11.47 7.60
CA GLN A 180 7.91 11.95 8.99
C GLN A 180 8.30 13.44 9.02
N PRO A 181 7.54 14.29 9.73
CA PRO A 181 7.87 15.70 9.89
C PRO A 181 8.84 15.94 11.05
N TYR A 182 9.66 16.98 10.91
CA TYR A 182 10.63 17.43 11.92
C TYR A 182 10.48 18.93 12.17
N TYR A 183 10.25 19.33 13.42
CA TYR A 183 10.12 20.73 13.78
C TYR A 183 11.50 21.40 13.89
N ASP A 184 11.80 22.32 12.98
CA ASP A 184 12.97 23.19 13.07
C ASP A 184 12.65 24.46 13.86
N LYS A 185 13.05 24.44 15.14
CA LYS A 185 12.87 25.59 16.06
C LYS A 185 13.67 26.83 15.61
N LYS A 186 14.79 26.66 14.88
CA LYS A 186 15.64 27.79 14.49
C LYS A 186 14.93 28.70 13.49
N THR A 187 14.17 28.12 12.56
CA THR A 187 13.47 28.88 11.52
C THR A 187 11.95 28.90 11.66
N ASN A 188 11.42 28.29 12.73
CA ASN A 188 9.99 28.07 12.95
C ASN A 188 9.31 27.43 11.72
N SER A 189 9.86 26.29 11.30
CA SER A 189 9.40 25.56 10.12
C SER A 189 9.34 24.06 10.39
N VAL A 190 8.68 23.32 9.51
CA VAL A 190 8.60 21.86 9.56
C VAL A 190 9.25 21.29 8.30
N LEU A 191 10.23 20.42 8.48
CA LEU A 191 10.91 19.71 7.40
C LEU A 191 10.23 18.36 7.18
N PHE A 192 9.86 18.03 5.95
CA PHE A 192 9.31 16.72 5.61
C PHE A 192 9.52 16.37 4.13
N ALA A 193 9.55 15.06 3.85
CA ALA A 193 9.47 14.55 2.48
C ALA A 193 8.02 14.57 2.00
N TYR A 194 7.79 14.87 0.72
CA TYR A 194 6.46 14.85 0.13
C TYR A 194 6.50 14.40 -1.34
N HIS A 195 5.40 13.82 -1.81
CA HIS A 195 5.24 13.28 -3.16
C HIS A 195 3.80 13.53 -3.64
N GLN A 196 3.66 14.42 -4.61
CA GLN A 196 2.38 14.91 -5.11
C GLN A 196 2.34 14.93 -6.64
N SER A 197 1.14 14.92 -7.21
CA SER A 197 0.95 15.04 -8.66
C SER A 197 1.61 16.31 -9.21
N GLY A 198 2.22 16.19 -10.41
CA GLY A 198 2.82 17.31 -11.12
C GLY A 198 4.10 17.89 -10.51
N HIS A 199 4.67 17.25 -9.49
CA HIS A 199 5.87 17.73 -8.79
C HIS A 199 6.82 16.57 -8.49
N LEU A 200 8.13 16.79 -8.63
CA LEU A 200 9.11 15.77 -8.24
C LEU A 200 9.01 15.52 -6.73
N ALA A 201 9.13 14.26 -6.30
CA ALA A 201 9.23 13.98 -4.88
C ALA A 201 10.43 14.74 -4.30
N SER A 202 10.24 15.39 -3.16
CA SER A 202 11.22 16.31 -2.57
C SER A 202 11.20 16.24 -1.05
N VAL A 203 12.30 16.63 -0.43
CA VAL A 203 12.29 17.14 0.95
C VAL A 203 12.09 18.63 0.88
N GLY A 204 11.10 19.13 1.62
CA GLY A 204 10.79 20.55 1.69
C GLY A 204 10.80 21.07 3.11
N ARG A 205 10.96 22.39 3.23
CA ARG A 205 10.83 23.16 4.46
C ARG A 205 9.56 24.00 4.38
N PHE A 206 8.57 23.64 5.20
CA PHE A 206 7.31 24.35 5.32
C PHE A 206 7.37 25.37 6.46
N SER A 207 7.36 26.66 6.14
CA SER A 207 7.40 27.73 7.13
C SER A 207 6.05 27.91 7.83
N LEU A 208 6.05 27.88 9.17
CA LEU A 208 4.83 28.07 9.97
C LEU A 208 4.40 29.54 10.06
N ASN A 209 5.28 30.48 9.67
CA ASN A 209 5.02 31.91 9.73
C ASN A 209 4.21 32.40 8.51
N ASP A 210 4.67 32.05 7.31
CA ASP A 210 4.10 32.52 6.04
C ASP A 210 3.39 31.42 5.25
N LYS A 211 3.37 30.18 5.76
CA LYS A 211 2.67 29.02 5.19
C LYS A 211 3.16 28.62 3.80
N LYS A 212 4.46 28.80 3.54
CA LYS A 212 5.10 28.46 2.25
C LYS A 212 6.00 27.26 2.37
N MET A 213 5.96 26.42 1.34
CA MET A 213 6.89 25.32 1.13
C MET A 213 8.07 25.79 0.28
N ILE A 214 9.29 25.41 0.69
CA ILE A 214 10.52 25.60 -0.09
C ILE A 214 11.23 24.26 -0.20
N ASP A 215 11.44 23.80 -1.43
CA ASP A 215 12.24 22.60 -1.73
C ASP A 215 13.68 22.77 -1.26
N VAL A 216 14.18 21.72 -0.60
CA VAL A 216 15.56 21.61 -0.16
C VAL A 216 16.33 20.72 -1.13
N ILE A 217 15.80 19.53 -1.40
CA ILE A 217 16.44 18.53 -2.26
C ILE A 217 15.37 17.63 -2.89
N SER A 218 15.60 17.20 -4.13
CA SER A 218 14.75 16.20 -4.77
C SER A 218 15.09 14.79 -4.27
N LEU A 219 14.07 13.92 -4.24
CA LEU A 219 14.16 12.52 -3.86
C LEU A 219 13.97 11.66 -5.11
N PRO A 220 15.05 11.23 -5.78
CA PRO A 220 14.92 10.26 -6.86
C PRO A 220 14.38 8.95 -6.27
N SER A 221 13.56 8.21 -7.05
CA SER A 221 13.03 6.89 -6.69
C SER A 221 12.28 6.83 -5.34
N PRO A 222 11.24 7.66 -5.13
CA PRO A 222 10.42 7.58 -3.93
C PRO A 222 9.64 6.26 -3.89
N SER A 223 9.42 5.73 -2.68
CA SER A 223 8.32 4.80 -2.45
C SER A 223 7.00 5.57 -2.62
N ILE A 224 5.92 4.91 -3.07
CA ILE A 224 4.61 5.56 -3.25
C ILE A 224 4.13 6.19 -1.93
N ILE A 225 3.99 5.38 -0.88
CA ILE A 225 3.36 5.80 0.39
C ILE A 225 4.38 6.41 1.37
N GLN A 226 5.47 5.69 1.66
CA GLN A 226 6.46 6.13 2.66
C GLN A 226 7.44 7.18 2.11
N ILE A 227 7.53 7.35 0.79
CA ILE A 227 8.44 8.28 0.09
C ILE A 227 9.91 7.95 0.31
N ALA A 228 10.41 8.27 1.49
CA ALA A 228 11.77 8.02 1.95
C ALA A 228 11.79 7.91 3.47
N SER A 229 12.73 7.12 4.01
CA SER A 229 13.08 7.21 5.41
C SER A 229 13.95 8.44 5.62
N THR A 230 13.62 9.27 6.60
CA THR A 230 14.27 10.56 6.83
C THR A 230 14.65 10.73 8.30
N SER A 231 15.59 11.61 8.59
CA SER A 231 15.90 12.06 9.95
C SER A 231 16.55 13.45 9.95
N PHE A 232 16.46 14.19 11.04
CA PHE A 232 16.96 15.56 11.12
C PHE A 232 17.83 15.79 12.35
N ASP A 233 19.05 16.27 12.12
CA ASP A 233 19.96 16.74 13.15
C ASP A 233 19.89 18.27 13.23
N GLN A 234 19.26 18.77 14.28
CA GLN A 234 19.06 20.21 14.46
C GLN A 234 20.36 20.96 14.83
N GLU A 235 21.32 20.30 15.48
CA GLU A 235 22.57 20.93 15.92
C GLU A 235 23.49 21.18 14.73
N TYR A 236 23.84 20.13 14.00
CA TYR A 236 24.64 20.22 12.79
C TYR A 236 23.84 20.72 11.57
N TYR A 237 22.51 20.80 11.69
CA TYR A 237 21.59 21.21 10.64
C TYR A 237 21.74 20.34 9.38
N ASN A 238 21.82 19.02 9.62
CA ASN A 238 21.90 18.00 8.58
C ASN A 238 20.56 17.29 8.46
N PHE A 239 20.14 17.03 7.23
CA PHE A 239 18.97 16.21 6.93
C PHE A 239 19.40 14.91 6.26
N PHE A 240 18.97 13.79 6.82
CA PHE A 240 19.24 12.44 6.35
C PHE A 240 18.03 11.92 5.60
N TYR A 241 18.28 11.22 4.50
CA TYR A 241 17.22 10.66 3.69
C TYR A 241 17.71 9.43 2.92
N THR A 242 16.79 8.54 2.59
CA THR A 242 17.06 7.39 1.74
C THR A 242 16.68 7.64 0.29
N THR A 243 17.40 7.00 -0.64
CA THR A 243 16.99 6.87 -2.05
C THR A 243 16.85 5.39 -2.41
N ASN A 244 16.50 5.08 -3.66
CA ASN A 244 16.19 3.73 -4.13
C ASN A 244 15.06 3.08 -3.33
N ASN A 245 14.08 3.88 -2.89
CA ASN A 245 13.00 3.44 -2.00
C ASN A 245 11.96 2.55 -2.69
N ASN A 246 11.90 2.57 -4.02
CA ASN A 246 11.13 1.65 -4.85
C ASN A 246 12.00 0.56 -5.50
N GLN A 247 13.27 0.43 -5.09
CA GLN A 247 14.19 -0.60 -5.57
C GLN A 247 14.62 -1.53 -4.42
N LEU A 248 15.26 -2.65 -4.74
CA LEU A 248 15.63 -3.69 -3.78
C LEU A 248 16.75 -3.28 -2.79
N TYR A 249 17.49 -2.20 -3.06
CA TYR A 249 18.68 -1.82 -2.30
C TYR A 249 18.67 -0.30 -2.02
N ARG A 250 18.29 0.07 -0.79
CA ARG A 250 18.23 1.47 -0.34
C ARG A 250 19.61 2.03 0.01
N ASP A 251 19.84 3.26 -0.42
CA ASP A 251 20.99 4.09 -0.04
C ASP A 251 20.61 5.05 1.09
N ILE A 252 21.59 5.48 1.90
CA ILE A 252 21.46 6.56 2.88
C ILE A 252 22.32 7.74 2.46
N HIS A 253 21.71 8.92 2.42
CA HIS A 253 22.35 10.18 2.12
C HIS A 253 22.15 11.21 3.24
N LEU A 254 22.97 12.26 3.18
CA LEU A 254 22.89 13.44 4.02
C LEU A 254 22.99 14.70 3.17
N VAL A 255 22.23 15.73 3.54
CA VAL A 255 22.39 17.09 3.04
C VAL A 255 22.64 18.06 4.22
N ASP A 256 23.74 18.80 4.15
CA ASP A 256 24.01 19.93 5.06
C ASP A 256 23.14 21.11 4.62
N LEU A 257 22.14 21.46 5.43
CA LEU A 257 21.16 22.50 5.11
C LEU A 257 21.73 23.92 5.20
N ASN A 258 22.89 24.12 5.83
CA ASN A 258 23.55 25.43 5.83
C ASN A 258 24.27 25.69 4.50
N LYS A 259 24.92 24.64 3.97
CA LYS A 259 25.79 24.75 2.78
C LYS A 259 25.13 24.25 1.50
N ASN A 260 23.96 23.64 1.62
CA ASN A 260 23.29 22.89 0.57
C ASN A 260 24.22 21.84 -0.07
N LYS A 261 24.96 21.11 0.76
CA LYS A 261 25.97 20.14 0.31
C LYS A 261 25.51 18.72 0.59
N HIS A 262 25.38 17.93 -0.47
CA HIS A 262 25.03 16.52 -0.43
C HIS A 262 26.25 15.61 -0.18
N ARG A 263 26.02 14.48 0.51
CA ARG A 263 26.95 13.37 0.68
C ARG A 263 26.18 12.04 0.74
N GLU A 264 26.59 11.07 -0.05
CA GLU A 264 26.21 9.67 0.15
C GLU A 264 26.98 9.09 1.35
N LEU A 265 26.25 8.51 2.29
CA LEU A 265 26.83 7.90 3.49
C LEU A 265 27.02 6.40 3.29
N PHE A 266 25.98 5.71 2.83
CA PHE A 266 25.95 4.26 2.71
C PHE A 266 25.18 3.83 1.47
N LYS A 267 25.80 3.02 0.63
CA LYS A 267 25.21 2.51 -0.61
C LYS A 267 24.73 1.06 -0.46
N ASP A 268 23.58 0.74 -1.03
CA ASP A 268 22.95 -0.58 -1.13
C ASP A 268 22.78 -1.29 0.23
N VAL A 269 22.65 -0.52 1.31
CA VAL A 269 22.65 -1.06 2.69
C VAL A 269 21.29 -1.52 3.17
N ARG A 270 20.22 -1.35 2.37
CA ARG A 270 18.85 -1.80 2.69
C ARG A 270 18.32 -1.29 4.03
N THR A 271 18.82 -0.15 4.47
CA THR A 271 18.52 0.44 5.78
C THR A 271 17.53 1.58 5.61
N GLY A 272 16.48 1.61 6.42
CA GLY A 272 15.45 2.64 6.46
C GLY A 272 15.02 2.94 7.89
N HIS A 273 13.84 3.52 8.07
CA HIS A 273 13.26 3.89 9.38
C HIS A 273 14.27 4.61 10.28
N LEU A 274 14.85 5.70 9.74
CA LEU A 274 15.97 6.39 10.36
C LEU A 274 15.54 7.20 11.59
N THR A 275 16.41 7.25 12.59
CA THR A 275 16.30 8.19 13.70
C THR A 275 17.69 8.63 14.16
N LEU A 276 17.78 9.75 14.88
CA LEU A 276 19.06 10.33 15.32
C LEU A 276 19.11 10.46 16.83
N SER A 277 20.31 10.27 17.33
CA SER A 277 20.68 10.56 18.71
C SER A 277 20.98 12.07 18.84
N PRO A 278 20.17 12.86 19.57
CA PRO A 278 20.31 14.32 19.57
C PRO A 278 21.54 14.88 20.31
N LYS A 279 22.25 14.08 21.12
CA LYS A 279 23.46 14.49 21.87
C LYS A 279 24.73 13.89 21.28
N THR A 280 24.68 12.65 20.81
CA THR A 280 25.85 11.95 20.24
C THR A 280 25.89 11.97 18.73
N HIS A 281 24.80 12.39 18.08
CA HIS A 281 24.64 12.43 16.63
C HIS A 281 24.87 11.06 15.97
N GLU A 282 24.62 9.97 16.71
CA GLU A 282 24.58 8.63 16.13
C GLU A 282 23.31 8.48 15.27
N LEU A 283 23.46 7.97 14.05
CA LEU A 283 22.34 7.65 13.16
C LEU A 283 21.91 6.20 13.42
N TYR A 284 20.65 5.99 13.73
CA TYR A 284 20.03 4.67 13.89
C TYR A 284 19.13 4.37 12.70
N GLY A 285 18.96 3.09 12.37
CA GLY A 285 18.05 2.63 11.32
C GLY A 285 17.73 1.16 11.43
N VAL A 286 16.80 0.71 10.60
CA VAL A 286 16.43 -0.71 10.47
C VAL A 286 16.92 -1.23 9.13
N GLN A 287 17.82 -2.21 9.18
CA GLN A 287 18.34 -2.93 8.03
C GLN A 287 17.56 -4.22 7.80
N HIS A 288 17.23 -4.52 6.54
CA HIS A 288 16.57 -5.76 6.15
C HIS A 288 17.55 -6.74 5.51
N SER A 289 17.70 -7.94 6.09
CA SER A 289 18.54 -9.00 5.55
C SER A 289 17.97 -10.39 5.88
N SER A 290 17.92 -11.28 4.89
CA SER A 290 17.46 -12.67 5.04
C SER A 290 16.11 -12.82 5.78
N GLY A 291 15.16 -11.93 5.50
CA GLY A 291 13.83 -11.94 6.13
C GLY A 291 13.78 -11.45 7.58
N LYS A 292 14.86 -10.81 8.07
CA LYS A 292 14.95 -10.26 9.42
C LYS A 292 15.11 -8.74 9.40
N ALA A 293 14.45 -8.07 10.33
CA ALA A 293 14.72 -6.70 10.69
C ALA A 293 15.91 -6.63 11.67
N ILE A 294 16.85 -5.72 11.44
CA ILE A 294 18.08 -5.56 12.20
C ILE A 294 18.21 -4.09 12.63
N LEU A 295 18.26 -3.83 13.93
CA LEU A 295 18.57 -2.48 14.42
C LEU A 295 20.07 -2.23 14.25
N VAL A 296 20.40 -1.21 13.47
CA VAL A 296 21.77 -0.79 13.20
C VAL A 296 21.99 0.65 13.66
N LYS A 297 23.25 0.99 13.93
CA LYS A 297 23.66 2.39 14.14
C LYS A 297 24.96 2.72 13.42
N SER A 298 25.16 4.00 13.18
CA SER A 298 26.43 4.55 12.75
C SER A 298 26.81 5.75 13.60
N LYS A 299 28.01 5.71 14.17
CA LYS A 299 28.57 6.84 14.92
C LYS A 299 29.00 7.93 13.97
N TYR A 300 28.83 9.19 14.37
CA TYR A 300 29.46 10.31 13.69
C TYR A 300 30.99 10.06 13.56
N PRO A 301 31.62 10.23 12.38
CA PRO A 301 31.13 10.91 11.17
C PRO A 301 30.55 9.97 10.06
N TYR A 302 29.87 8.90 10.48
CA TYR A 302 29.11 7.96 9.66
C TYR A 302 29.97 7.15 8.68
N GLN A 303 30.89 6.34 9.22
CA GLN A 303 31.81 5.53 8.41
C GLN A 303 31.40 4.05 8.30
N ILE A 304 30.72 3.52 9.31
CA ILE A 304 30.32 2.11 9.37
C ILE A 304 28.93 1.97 10.01
N LEU A 305 28.13 1.04 9.50
CA LEU A 305 26.89 0.60 10.14
C LEU A 305 27.18 -0.64 11.00
N GLU A 306 26.97 -0.49 12.30
CA GLU A 306 27.15 -1.53 13.31
C GLU A 306 25.78 -2.14 13.66
N THR A 307 25.70 -3.46 13.71
CA THR A 307 24.53 -4.16 14.23
C THR A 307 24.44 -3.99 15.75
N ILE A 308 23.27 -3.62 16.24
CA ILE A 308 22.96 -3.59 17.67
C ILE A 308 22.20 -4.86 18.07
N THR A 309 21.14 -5.19 17.34
CA THR A 309 20.35 -6.40 17.59
C THR A 309 19.60 -6.85 16.34
N VAL A 310 19.17 -8.11 16.35
CA VAL A 310 18.40 -8.76 15.30
C VAL A 310 17.06 -9.17 15.87
N PHE A 311 15.96 -8.79 15.21
CA PHE A 311 14.62 -9.19 15.60
C PHE A 311 14.30 -10.62 15.12
N PRO A 312 13.30 -11.30 15.70
CA PRO A 312 12.84 -12.60 15.24
C PRO A 312 12.50 -12.63 13.73
N LEU A 313 12.57 -13.81 13.12
CA LEU A 313 12.23 -13.97 11.70
C LEU A 313 10.77 -13.59 11.45
N GLY A 314 10.52 -12.76 10.45
CA GLY A 314 9.18 -12.29 10.09
C GLY A 314 8.64 -11.13 10.94
N ASP A 315 9.25 -10.84 12.09
CA ASP A 315 8.96 -9.60 12.83
C ASP A 315 9.57 -8.42 12.08
N GLU A 316 8.78 -7.36 11.95
CA GLU A 316 9.15 -6.11 11.28
C GLU A 316 9.17 -4.96 12.29
N VAL A 317 10.20 -4.12 12.20
CA VAL A 317 10.37 -2.96 13.08
C VAL A 317 10.54 -1.72 12.25
N GLN A 318 9.74 -0.70 12.56
CA GLN A 318 9.60 0.47 11.71
C GLN A 318 9.45 1.75 12.54
N GLN A 319 9.60 2.89 11.86
CA GLN A 319 9.29 4.22 12.37
C GLN A 319 9.96 4.53 13.72
N LEU A 320 11.29 4.36 13.74
CA LEU A 320 12.11 4.61 14.91
C LEU A 320 12.00 6.08 15.38
N ALA A 321 11.90 6.29 16.69
CA ALA A 321 11.96 7.60 17.31
C ALA A 321 12.82 7.55 18.58
N MET A 322 14.03 8.09 18.51
CA MET A 322 14.89 8.26 19.67
C MET A 322 14.37 9.39 20.56
N ASN A 323 14.37 9.19 21.87
CA ASN A 323 13.97 10.25 22.79
C ASN A 323 15.09 11.29 23.01
N PRO A 324 14.75 12.53 23.41
CA PRO A 324 15.72 13.62 23.61
C PRO A 324 16.89 13.30 24.56
N ASP A 325 16.69 12.40 25.52
CA ASP A 325 17.70 12.08 26.53
C ASP A 325 18.62 10.90 26.18
N GLU A 326 18.35 10.19 25.07
CA GLU A 326 19.07 9.01 24.57
C GLU A 326 19.03 7.81 25.53
N THR A 327 17.90 7.60 26.20
CA THR A 327 17.66 6.41 27.04
C THR A 327 16.70 5.43 26.40
N LEU A 328 15.74 5.92 25.62
CA LEU A 328 14.64 5.13 25.08
C LEU A 328 14.53 5.33 23.57
N LEU A 329 14.40 4.20 22.88
CA LEU A 329 14.05 4.15 21.48
C LEU A 329 12.61 3.64 21.35
N ALA A 330 11.72 4.47 20.84
CA ALA A 330 10.38 4.04 20.47
C ALA A 330 10.38 3.48 19.04
N ALA A 331 9.56 2.46 18.79
CA ALA A 331 9.39 1.87 17.47
C ALA A 331 7.99 1.26 17.30
N VAL A 332 7.56 1.10 16.05
CA VAL A 332 6.41 0.27 15.69
C VAL A 332 6.91 -1.14 15.42
N LEU A 333 6.38 -2.12 16.13
CA LEU A 333 6.66 -3.55 15.93
C LEU A 333 5.45 -4.23 15.30
N HIS A 334 5.66 -4.87 14.15
CA HIS A 334 4.70 -5.77 13.51
C HIS A 334 5.17 -7.21 13.72
N LYS A 335 4.34 -8.02 14.33
CA LYS A 335 4.61 -9.45 14.53
C LYS A 335 3.99 -10.29 13.43
N VAL A 336 4.55 -11.47 13.23
CA VAL A 336 3.97 -12.51 12.33
C VAL A 336 2.52 -12.87 12.68
N SER A 337 2.08 -12.62 13.91
CA SER A 337 0.69 -12.81 14.34
C SER A 337 -0.29 -11.75 13.80
N GLY A 338 0.19 -10.77 13.03
CA GLY A 338 -0.58 -9.60 12.61
C GLY A 338 -0.71 -8.51 13.68
N GLU A 339 -0.12 -8.70 14.87
CA GLU A 339 -0.14 -7.68 15.91
C GLU A 339 0.81 -6.52 15.56
N GLN A 340 0.27 -5.30 15.52
CA GLN A 340 1.03 -4.06 15.42
C GLN A 340 1.02 -3.33 16.77
N SER A 341 2.19 -2.93 17.27
CA SER A 341 2.31 -2.27 18.57
C SER A 341 3.38 -1.18 18.62
N ILE A 342 3.19 -0.20 19.51
CA ILE A 342 4.24 0.73 19.92
C ILE A 342 5.05 0.08 21.04
N ILE A 343 6.37 0.02 20.86
CA ILE A 343 7.30 -0.54 21.83
C ILE A 343 8.34 0.50 22.25
N LEU A 344 8.82 0.42 23.50
CA LEU A 344 9.97 1.17 24.01
C LEU A 344 11.12 0.24 24.33
N ILE A 345 12.28 0.56 23.80
CA ILE A 345 13.52 -0.20 23.96
C ILE A 345 14.49 0.65 24.79
N ASP A 346 15.08 0.07 25.84
CA ASP A 346 16.17 0.71 26.59
C ASP A 346 17.47 0.62 25.76
N ILE A 347 17.83 1.73 25.14
CA ILE A 347 18.98 1.76 24.24
C ILE A 347 20.31 1.65 25.00
N LYS A 348 20.34 2.05 26.28
CA LYS A 348 21.55 1.98 27.10
C LYS A 348 21.87 0.54 27.47
N LYS A 349 20.85 -0.27 27.80
CA LYS A 349 20.99 -1.71 28.00
C LYS A 349 21.50 -2.41 26.75
N LEU A 350 20.85 -2.17 25.61
CA LEU A 350 21.27 -2.76 24.33
C LEU A 350 22.71 -2.40 23.96
N ASN A 351 23.10 -1.13 24.14
CA ASN A 351 24.47 -0.68 23.86
C ASN A 351 25.52 -1.31 24.79
N ARG A 352 25.14 -1.84 25.96
CA ARG A 352 26.03 -2.62 26.85
C ARG A 352 26.12 -4.11 26.47
N GLY A 353 25.41 -4.52 25.42
CA GLY A 353 25.34 -5.92 25.00
C GLY A 353 24.33 -6.76 25.78
N GLU A 354 23.41 -6.11 26.51
CA GLU A 354 22.27 -6.81 27.11
C GLU A 354 21.28 -7.24 26.00
N GLY A 355 20.50 -8.29 26.26
CA GLY A 355 19.52 -8.81 25.31
C GLY A 355 18.42 -7.80 24.96
N LEU A 356 17.78 -7.99 23.80
CA LEU A 356 16.64 -7.17 23.39
C LEU A 356 15.46 -7.39 24.34
N GLU A 357 15.17 -6.37 25.14
CA GLU A 357 13.96 -6.24 25.94
C GLU A 357 13.21 -4.98 25.51
N TYR A 358 11.88 -5.03 25.54
CA TYR A 358 11.05 -3.87 25.23
C TYR A 358 9.76 -3.85 26.05
N LEU A 359 9.28 -2.63 26.33
CA LEU A 359 7.97 -2.38 26.94
C LEU A 359 6.95 -2.12 25.82
N LYS A 360 5.85 -2.88 25.79
CA LYS A 360 4.72 -2.60 24.90
C LYS A 360 3.85 -1.50 25.51
N ILE A 361 3.62 -0.43 24.75
CA ILE A 361 2.80 0.72 25.17
C ILE A 361 1.35 0.56 24.72
N SER A 362 1.14 0.25 23.45
CA SER A 362 -0.20 0.04 22.88
C SER A 362 -0.13 -0.89 21.70
N SER A 363 -1.15 -1.73 21.53
CA SER A 363 -1.43 -2.52 20.32
C SER A 363 -2.77 -2.14 19.68
N ASP A 364 -3.43 -1.11 20.21
CA ASP A 364 -4.80 -0.78 19.84
C ASP A 364 -4.84 0.10 18.59
N GLY A 365 -5.69 -0.27 17.63
CA GLY A 365 -6.01 0.56 16.47
C GLY A 365 -4.85 0.74 15.50
N THR A 366 -3.96 -0.23 15.33
CA THR A 366 -2.86 -0.17 14.34
C THR A 366 -1.97 1.08 14.54
N PRO A 367 -1.35 1.24 15.71
CA PRO A 367 -0.70 2.50 16.08
C PRO A 367 0.59 2.77 15.30
N GLU A 368 0.80 4.02 14.88
CA GLU A 368 1.88 4.42 13.98
C GLU A 368 2.27 5.91 14.10
N ASN A 369 3.35 6.28 13.43
CA ASN A 369 3.99 7.59 13.27
C ASN A 369 4.36 8.26 14.59
N ILE A 370 5.29 7.60 15.29
CA ILE A 370 5.71 7.95 16.64
C ILE A 370 6.53 9.25 16.65
N SER A 371 6.32 10.09 17.66
CA SER A 371 7.23 11.19 18.00
C SER A 371 7.32 11.40 19.51
N TRP A 372 8.39 12.08 19.95
CA TRP A 372 8.59 12.44 21.35
C TRP A 372 8.26 13.90 21.60
N SER A 373 7.77 14.20 22.80
CA SER A 373 7.79 15.57 23.34
C SER A 373 9.22 16.07 23.48
N GLN A 374 9.37 17.39 23.49
CA GLN A 374 10.66 18.06 23.59
C GLN A 374 11.38 17.78 24.91
N ASP A 375 10.64 17.46 25.98
CA ASP A 375 11.19 17.06 27.28
C ASP A 375 11.47 15.55 27.40
N GLY A 376 11.10 14.76 26.38
CA GLY A 376 11.31 13.31 26.33
C GLY A 376 10.43 12.49 27.28
N LYS A 377 9.40 13.08 27.88
CA LYS A 377 8.51 12.40 28.84
C LYS A 377 7.22 11.87 28.23
N THR A 378 6.85 12.36 27.05
CA THR A 378 5.59 12.03 26.39
C THR A 378 5.87 11.52 24.99
N ILE A 379 5.14 10.49 24.58
CA ILE A 379 5.16 9.95 23.22
C ILE A 379 3.83 10.23 22.57
N TYR A 380 3.85 10.62 21.30
CA TYR A 380 2.68 10.83 20.46
C TYR A 380 2.68 9.86 19.29
N TRP A 381 1.51 9.43 18.85
CA TRP A 381 1.31 8.59 17.66
C TRP A 381 -0.12 8.78 17.14
N ASN A 382 -0.41 8.30 15.94
CA ASN A 382 -1.78 8.16 15.45
C ASN A 382 -2.22 6.69 15.44
N ALA A 383 -3.52 6.45 15.69
CA ALA A 383 -4.12 5.12 15.68
C ALA A 383 -5.63 5.21 15.38
N TYR A 384 -6.21 4.10 14.95
CA TYR A 384 -7.60 3.92 14.56
C TYR A 384 -8.45 3.23 15.63
N THR A 385 -8.28 3.54 16.92
CA THR A 385 -8.95 2.76 18.00
C THR A 385 -10.48 2.83 17.94
N ASN A 386 -11.04 3.88 17.32
CA ASN A 386 -12.47 4.06 17.08
C ASN A 386 -12.81 3.97 15.57
N GLY A 387 -11.90 3.42 14.76
CA GLY A 387 -11.97 3.34 13.29
C GLY A 387 -11.60 4.62 12.55
N VAL A 388 -11.12 5.66 13.25
CA VAL A 388 -10.60 6.89 12.66
C VAL A 388 -9.21 7.16 13.19
N SER A 389 -8.28 7.57 12.31
CA SER A 389 -6.92 7.95 12.74
C SER A 389 -6.99 9.17 13.63
N ASN A 390 -6.82 8.96 14.94
CA ASN A 390 -6.74 9.99 15.95
C ASN A 390 -5.34 10.02 16.56
N ILE A 391 -4.96 11.15 17.12
CA ILE A 391 -3.70 11.32 17.84
C ILE A 391 -3.89 10.89 19.28
N TYR A 392 -2.92 10.15 19.80
CA TYR A 392 -2.84 9.71 21.19
C TYR A 392 -1.52 10.16 21.79
N LYS A 393 -1.49 10.28 23.11
CA LYS A 393 -0.27 10.51 23.87
C LYS A 393 -0.14 9.56 25.04
N PHE A 394 1.09 9.25 25.43
CA PHE A 394 1.44 8.49 26.62
C PHE A 394 2.55 9.22 27.37
N ASN A 395 2.28 9.61 28.61
CA ASN A 395 3.28 10.20 29.50
C ASN A 395 3.91 9.09 30.36
N LEU A 396 5.24 9.03 30.38
CA LEU A 396 6.01 8.00 31.09
C LEU A 396 5.81 8.04 32.61
N ASP A 397 5.58 9.22 33.19
CA ASP A 397 5.37 9.39 34.63
C ASP A 397 3.93 9.02 35.04
N GLU A 398 2.94 9.33 34.19
CA GLU A 398 1.51 9.07 34.47
C GLU A 398 1.06 7.65 34.12
N GLY A 399 1.71 7.02 33.13
CA GLY A 399 1.41 5.65 32.71
C GLY A 399 0.05 5.46 32.04
N LYS A 400 -0.52 6.51 31.42
CA LYS A 400 -1.86 6.46 30.79
C LYS A 400 -1.82 6.92 29.34
N ILE A 401 -2.56 6.19 28.50
CA ILE A 401 -2.84 6.58 27.12
C ILE A 401 -4.01 7.56 27.13
N ILE A 402 -3.82 8.71 26.49
CA ILE A 402 -4.80 9.78 26.41
C ILE A 402 -5.06 10.12 24.93
N PRO A 403 -6.30 10.00 24.42
CA PRO A 403 -6.62 10.52 23.10
C PRO A 403 -6.62 12.04 23.13
N VAL A 404 -6.03 12.65 22.09
CA VAL A 404 -5.95 14.13 21.96
C VAL A 404 -6.66 14.67 20.74
N SER A 405 -7.23 13.81 19.89
CA SER A 405 -8.08 14.24 18.79
C SER A 405 -9.35 13.42 18.61
N ASN A 406 -10.40 14.06 18.09
CA ASN A 406 -11.57 13.45 17.47
C ASN A 406 -11.83 14.16 16.14
N THR A 407 -11.63 13.46 15.02
CA THR A 407 -11.72 14.02 13.66
C THR A 407 -12.63 13.17 12.76
N ILE A 408 -13.05 13.74 11.62
CA ILE A 408 -13.78 13.03 10.57
C ILE A 408 -12.80 12.35 9.62
N LYS A 409 -11.82 13.09 9.11
CA LYS A 409 -10.94 12.63 8.02
C LYS A 409 -9.69 11.91 8.50
N GLY A 410 -9.27 12.14 9.73
CA GLY A 410 -8.09 11.52 10.30
C GLY A 410 -6.88 12.45 10.38
N LEU A 411 -6.08 12.28 11.43
CA LEU A 411 -4.86 13.04 11.69
C LEU A 411 -3.66 12.08 11.81
N PHE A 412 -2.51 12.52 11.31
CA PHE A 412 -1.34 11.67 11.10
C PHE A 412 -0.04 12.37 11.47
N ARG A 413 0.98 11.57 11.81
CA ARG A 413 2.37 12.01 12.07
C ARG A 413 2.47 13.21 13.02
N PRO A 414 1.95 13.08 14.26
CA PRO A 414 1.97 14.17 15.22
C PRO A 414 3.40 14.54 15.61
N ILE A 415 3.70 15.83 15.80
CA ILE A 415 4.91 16.32 16.48
C ILE A 415 4.58 17.50 17.39
N GLU A 416 5.31 17.64 18.50
CA GLU A 416 5.10 18.72 19.46
C GLU A 416 5.71 20.04 18.97
N LEU A 417 4.87 21.07 18.78
CA LEU A 417 5.32 22.45 18.57
C LEU A 417 5.54 23.15 19.92
N SER A 418 4.59 22.98 20.85
CA SER A 418 4.64 23.48 22.21
C SER A 418 3.83 22.57 23.14
N ARG A 419 3.85 22.84 24.45
CA ARG A 419 3.06 22.07 25.43
C ARG A 419 1.57 22.01 25.08
N ASP A 420 1.04 23.07 24.48
CA ASP A 420 -0.38 23.22 24.19
C ASP A 420 -0.75 22.94 22.73
N SER A 421 0.24 22.68 21.85
CA SER A 421 -0.01 22.54 20.41
C SER A 421 0.83 21.47 19.73
N LEU A 422 0.17 20.70 18.87
CA LEU A 422 0.79 19.71 18.00
C LEU A 422 0.65 20.13 16.54
N PHE A 423 1.68 19.85 15.75
CA PHE A 423 1.57 19.76 14.30
C PHE A 423 1.15 18.34 13.92
N ALA A 424 0.29 18.21 12.92
CA ALA A 424 -0.11 16.94 12.33
C ALA A 424 -0.46 17.16 10.86
N PHE A 425 -0.71 16.09 10.14
CA PHE A 425 -1.33 16.15 8.82
C PHE A 425 -2.77 15.69 8.88
N GLU A 426 -3.70 16.48 8.36
CA GLU A 426 -5.07 16.05 8.09
C GLU A 426 -5.13 15.38 6.71
N TYR A 427 -5.85 14.27 6.63
CA TYR A 427 -6.08 13.57 5.37
C TYR A 427 -7.08 14.31 4.47
N SER A 428 -6.80 14.32 3.17
CA SER A 428 -7.71 14.64 2.07
C SER A 428 -7.55 13.63 0.95
N ILE A 429 -8.48 13.61 -0.01
CA ILE A 429 -8.39 12.67 -1.15
C ILE A 429 -7.16 12.90 -2.04
N ASP A 430 -6.63 14.13 -2.03
CA ASP A 430 -5.44 14.54 -2.77
C ASP A 430 -4.16 14.38 -1.95
N GLY A 431 -4.25 13.79 -0.75
CA GLY A 431 -3.12 13.52 0.14
C GLY A 431 -3.22 14.22 1.49
N PHE A 432 -2.12 14.78 1.97
CA PHE A 432 -2.00 15.26 3.35
C PHE A 432 -1.83 16.78 3.43
N ILE A 433 -2.64 17.42 4.28
CA ILE A 433 -2.66 18.86 4.52
C ILE A 433 -2.04 19.14 5.89
N PRO A 434 -0.99 19.99 6.00
CA PRO A 434 -0.42 20.35 7.29
C PRO A 434 -1.42 21.12 8.15
N ALA A 435 -1.52 20.77 9.42
CA ALA A 435 -2.46 21.36 10.38
C ALA A 435 -1.85 21.50 11.77
N ILE A 436 -2.42 22.42 12.56
CA ILE A 436 -2.15 22.54 14.00
C ILE A 436 -3.41 22.15 14.75
N ILE A 437 -3.23 21.34 15.80
CA ILE A 437 -4.28 20.94 16.74
C ILE A 437 -3.87 21.27 18.18
N PRO A 438 -4.84 21.52 19.10
CA PRO A 438 -4.53 21.64 20.52
C PRO A 438 -4.05 20.31 21.13
N ASN A 439 -3.05 20.35 22.01
CA ASN A 439 -2.61 19.18 22.80
C ASN A 439 -3.52 18.98 24.04
N GLN A 440 -4.81 18.77 23.81
CA GLN A 440 -5.80 18.64 24.87
C GLN A 440 -6.45 17.26 24.86
N LYS A 441 -6.82 16.76 26.03
CA LYS A 441 -7.52 15.48 26.15
C LYS A 441 -8.90 15.57 25.49
N VAL A 442 -9.26 14.50 24.77
CA VAL A 442 -10.63 14.26 24.32
C VAL A 442 -11.30 13.28 25.27
N GLU A 443 -12.49 13.62 25.76
CA GLU A 443 -13.20 12.81 26.76
C GLU A 443 -13.94 11.62 26.15
N ARG A 444 -14.39 11.72 24.89
CA ARG A 444 -15.20 10.69 24.23
C ARG A 444 -14.78 10.51 22.77
N LEU A 445 -14.55 9.27 22.38
CA LEU A 445 -14.31 8.85 21.00
C LEU A 445 -15.40 7.86 20.54
N PRO A 446 -16.43 8.34 19.82
CA PRO A 446 -17.42 7.46 19.21
C PRO A 446 -16.77 6.54 18.17
N ALA A 447 -17.10 5.25 18.19
CA ALA A 447 -16.61 4.27 17.22
C ALA A 447 -17.52 4.22 15.99
N ILE A 448 -16.92 4.25 14.80
CA ILE A 448 -17.64 4.09 13.53
C ILE A 448 -17.99 2.62 13.28
N ASN A 449 -18.86 2.39 12.30
CA ASN A 449 -19.09 1.06 11.75
C ASN A 449 -18.23 0.85 10.50
N TYR A 450 -17.75 -0.37 10.28
CA TYR A 450 -17.07 -0.74 9.03
C TYR A 450 -18.08 -1.34 8.07
N PHE A 451 -18.13 -0.85 6.84
CA PHE A 451 -19.07 -1.38 5.86
C PHE A 451 -18.82 -2.86 5.56
N GLY A 452 -17.55 -3.26 5.48
CA GLY A 452 -17.18 -4.66 5.25
C GLY A 452 -17.73 -5.63 6.31
N GLN A 453 -17.99 -5.17 7.54
CA GLN A 453 -18.60 -6.01 8.57
C GLN A 453 -20.05 -6.38 8.24
N ASN A 454 -20.76 -5.56 7.45
CA ASN A 454 -22.13 -5.85 7.05
C ASN A 454 -22.24 -7.13 6.19
N ILE A 455 -21.14 -7.54 5.54
CA ILE A 455 -21.08 -8.80 4.78
C ILE A 455 -21.40 -9.99 5.69
N LEU A 456 -20.92 -9.99 6.94
CA LEU A 456 -21.14 -11.08 7.90
C LEU A 456 -22.61 -11.24 8.30
N ILE A 457 -23.44 -10.20 8.14
CA ILE A 457 -24.88 -10.27 8.42
C ILE A 457 -25.57 -11.22 7.44
N LYS A 458 -25.19 -11.14 6.16
CA LYS A 458 -25.81 -11.92 5.08
C LYS A 458 -25.02 -13.18 4.72
N SER A 459 -23.71 -13.16 4.96
CA SER A 459 -22.76 -14.18 4.55
C SER A 459 -21.81 -14.56 5.69
N PRO A 460 -22.31 -15.02 6.86
CA PRO A 460 -21.44 -15.35 7.99
C PRO A 460 -20.41 -16.45 7.67
N GLN A 461 -20.69 -17.32 6.69
CA GLN A 461 -19.81 -18.41 6.27
C GLN A 461 -18.45 -17.96 5.73
N VAL A 462 -18.31 -16.69 5.30
CA VAL A 462 -17.03 -16.16 4.82
C VAL A 462 -15.96 -16.10 5.92
N ALA A 463 -16.36 -16.07 7.20
CA ALA A 463 -15.43 -16.16 8.33
C ALA A 463 -14.77 -17.55 8.45
N ASP A 464 -15.44 -18.60 7.96
CA ASP A 464 -14.94 -19.98 8.00
C ASP A 464 -13.99 -20.29 6.82
N TRP A 465 -13.77 -19.34 5.91
CA TRP A 465 -12.87 -19.51 4.77
C TRP A 465 -11.40 -19.34 5.13
N MET A 466 -11.10 -18.88 6.35
CA MET A 466 -9.73 -18.65 6.81
C MET A 466 -8.88 -19.91 6.60
N ILE A 467 -7.75 -19.74 5.93
CA ILE A 467 -6.78 -20.83 5.77
C ILE A 467 -6.04 -20.98 7.10
N ASN A 468 -6.34 -22.06 7.81
CA ASN A 468 -5.60 -22.42 9.01
C ASN A 468 -4.28 -23.08 8.62
N LEU A 469 -3.17 -22.41 8.93
CA LEU A 469 -1.85 -23.02 8.84
C LEU A 469 -1.71 -24.04 9.97
N ASN A 470 -1.68 -25.32 9.61
CA ASN A 470 -1.33 -26.38 10.53
C ASN A 470 0.16 -26.66 10.40
N ASP A 471 0.98 -26.12 11.31
CA ASP A 471 2.45 -26.26 11.30
C ASP A 471 2.90 -27.74 11.31
N GLU A 472 2.06 -28.66 11.79
CA GLU A 472 2.32 -30.11 11.78
C GLU A 472 2.06 -30.75 10.40
N GLU A 473 1.24 -30.13 9.56
CA GLU A 473 0.88 -30.57 8.19
C GLU A 473 1.50 -29.70 7.10
N ILE A 474 2.31 -28.70 7.46
CA ILE A 474 3.32 -28.21 6.52
C ILE A 474 4.21 -29.42 6.28
N GLU A 475 3.90 -30.20 5.24
CA GLU A 475 4.90 -30.99 4.56
C GLU A 475 6.01 -29.98 4.31
N GLN A 476 7.03 -29.96 5.18
CA GLN A 476 8.30 -29.32 4.89
C GLN A 476 8.56 -29.78 3.48
N TYR A 477 8.41 -28.87 2.50
CA TYR A 477 8.43 -29.24 1.10
C TYR A 477 9.59 -30.21 1.00
N LYS A 478 9.29 -31.49 0.79
CA LYS A 478 10.33 -32.49 0.62
C LYS A 478 10.84 -32.16 -0.75
N LEU A 479 11.66 -31.10 -0.80
CA LEU A 479 12.35 -30.64 -1.97
C LEU A 479 13.12 -31.88 -2.37
N SER A 480 12.58 -32.56 -3.39
CA SER A 480 13.27 -33.70 -3.96
C SER A 480 14.66 -33.22 -4.32
N ASN A 481 15.64 -34.11 -4.28
CA ASN A 481 17.00 -33.80 -4.75
C ASN A 481 16.91 -32.96 -6.01
N GLU A 482 17.66 -31.86 -6.03
CA GLU A 482 17.71 -30.96 -7.17
C GLU A 482 17.93 -31.78 -8.45
N LYS A 483 16.98 -31.69 -9.38
CA LYS A 483 17.07 -32.40 -10.66
C LYS A 483 17.47 -31.41 -11.72
N THR A 484 18.36 -31.84 -12.60
CA THR A 484 18.61 -31.09 -13.83
C THR A 484 17.31 -31.02 -14.65
N TYR A 485 16.85 -29.80 -14.90
CA TYR A 485 15.70 -29.56 -15.76
C TYR A 485 16.12 -29.57 -17.23
N TYR A 486 15.54 -30.47 -18.02
CA TYR A 486 15.78 -30.55 -19.46
C TYR A 486 14.59 -29.96 -20.21
N SER A 487 14.69 -28.70 -20.63
CA SER A 487 13.60 -27.95 -21.27
C SER A 487 13.03 -28.64 -22.51
N PHE A 488 13.89 -29.13 -23.42
CA PHE A 488 13.46 -29.84 -24.63
C PHE A 488 12.63 -31.10 -24.35
N SER A 489 12.87 -31.79 -23.23
CA SER A 489 12.13 -32.98 -22.83
C SER A 489 10.75 -32.66 -22.24
N ASN A 490 10.48 -31.39 -21.94
CA ASN A 490 9.25 -30.91 -21.30
C ASN A 490 8.44 -29.96 -22.19
N LEU A 491 8.72 -29.92 -23.50
CA LEU A 491 7.97 -29.12 -24.46
C LEU A 491 6.52 -29.60 -24.55
N ASN A 492 5.58 -28.66 -24.43
CA ASN A 492 4.14 -28.91 -24.60
C ASN A 492 3.54 -27.89 -25.58
N VAL A 493 2.53 -28.32 -26.33
CA VAL A 493 1.76 -27.43 -27.21
C VAL A 493 0.84 -26.58 -26.34
N GLN A 494 1.14 -25.29 -26.22
CA GLN A 494 0.31 -24.35 -25.48
C GLN A 494 -0.86 -23.81 -26.31
N THR A 495 -0.62 -23.54 -27.59
CA THR A 495 -1.64 -23.02 -28.52
C THR A 495 -1.57 -23.77 -29.83
N PHE A 496 -2.73 -24.13 -30.38
CA PHE A 496 -2.87 -24.67 -31.72
C PHE A 496 -4.18 -24.22 -32.35
N ILE A 497 -4.10 -23.31 -33.32
CA ILE A 497 -5.25 -22.64 -33.93
C ILE A 497 -5.14 -22.54 -35.45
N PRO A 498 -6.26 -22.59 -36.18
CA PRO A 498 -6.25 -22.29 -37.61
C PRO A 498 -6.08 -20.79 -37.83
N VAL A 499 -5.33 -20.41 -38.86
CA VAL A 499 -5.11 -19.00 -39.23
C VAL A 499 -5.30 -18.81 -40.72
N ILE A 500 -5.62 -17.59 -41.11
CA ILE A 500 -5.65 -17.16 -42.50
C ILE A 500 -4.70 -15.97 -42.63
N THR A 501 -3.63 -16.13 -43.40
CA THR A 501 -2.62 -15.10 -43.57
C THR A 501 -2.41 -14.71 -45.03
N GLY A 502 -1.80 -13.55 -45.22
CA GLY A 502 -1.33 -13.09 -46.52
C GLY A 502 0.16 -13.36 -46.65
N PHE A 503 0.57 -14.04 -47.71
CA PHE A 503 1.97 -14.18 -48.08
C PHE A 503 2.17 -13.68 -49.50
N GLN A 504 2.94 -12.60 -49.66
CA GLN A 504 3.07 -11.86 -50.92
C GLN A 504 1.69 -11.41 -51.44
N ASP A 505 1.27 -11.86 -52.62
CA ASP A 505 -0.02 -11.57 -53.23
C ASP A 505 -1.04 -12.71 -53.05
N ARG A 506 -0.81 -13.60 -52.07
CA ARG A 506 -1.61 -14.81 -51.89
C ARG A 506 -2.27 -14.93 -50.53
N LYS A 507 -3.45 -15.56 -50.52
CA LYS A 507 -4.12 -16.03 -49.29
C LYS A 507 -3.60 -17.41 -48.90
N VAL A 508 -3.27 -17.60 -47.63
CA VAL A 508 -2.75 -18.84 -47.06
C VAL A 508 -3.70 -19.32 -45.97
N LEU A 509 -4.15 -20.57 -46.06
CA LEU A 509 -4.85 -21.27 -44.99
C LEU A 509 -3.82 -22.04 -44.19
N GLY A 510 -3.66 -21.69 -42.92
CA GLY A 510 -2.56 -22.19 -42.10
C GLY A 510 -2.97 -22.59 -40.70
N ILE A 511 -1.96 -22.96 -39.95
CA ILE A 511 -1.99 -23.30 -38.53
C ILE A 511 -0.91 -22.49 -37.85
N PHE A 512 -1.29 -21.87 -36.73
CA PHE A 512 -0.37 -21.26 -35.79
C PHE A 512 -0.28 -22.14 -34.55
N ALA A 513 0.95 -22.48 -34.15
CA ALA A 513 1.25 -23.30 -33.00
C ALA A 513 2.31 -22.62 -32.13
N HIS A 514 2.07 -22.61 -30.82
CA HIS A 514 3.04 -22.19 -29.82
C HIS A 514 3.38 -23.37 -28.93
N ILE A 515 4.65 -23.76 -28.92
CA ILE A 515 5.18 -24.91 -28.19
C ILE A 515 6.27 -24.42 -27.24
N THR A 516 6.10 -24.66 -25.95
CA THR A 516 7.07 -24.23 -24.94
C THR A 516 7.07 -25.17 -23.75
N ASP A 517 8.13 -25.12 -22.95
CA ASP A 517 8.22 -25.84 -21.69
C ASP A 517 7.58 -25.04 -20.54
N PRO A 518 7.18 -25.66 -19.41
CA PRO A 518 6.52 -24.96 -18.30
C PRO A 518 7.29 -23.79 -17.69
N LEU A 519 8.62 -23.73 -17.86
CA LEU A 519 9.46 -22.64 -17.36
C LEU A 519 9.74 -21.55 -18.42
N LEU A 520 9.15 -21.67 -19.61
CA LEU A 520 9.29 -20.72 -20.72
C LEU A 520 10.76 -20.52 -21.14
N ILE A 521 11.60 -21.54 -21.02
CA ILE A 521 13.03 -21.48 -21.36
C ILE A 521 13.23 -21.66 -22.87
N GLN A 522 12.51 -22.61 -23.47
CA GLN A 522 12.50 -22.87 -24.90
C GLN A 522 11.12 -22.53 -25.45
N GLU A 523 11.09 -21.71 -26.49
CA GLU A 523 9.87 -21.20 -27.11
C GLU A 523 9.94 -21.40 -28.62
N PHE A 524 8.97 -22.13 -29.16
CA PHE A 524 8.82 -22.35 -30.60
C PHE A 524 7.46 -21.81 -31.05
N VAL A 525 7.49 -20.75 -31.84
CA VAL A 525 6.31 -20.22 -32.52
C VAL A 525 6.39 -20.62 -33.98
N ILE A 526 5.42 -21.41 -34.43
CA ILE A 526 5.38 -22.00 -35.76
C ILE A 526 4.10 -21.56 -36.44
N GLU A 527 4.23 -20.95 -37.61
CA GLU A 527 3.13 -20.78 -38.56
C GLU A 527 3.45 -21.54 -39.83
N THR A 528 2.52 -22.35 -40.31
CA THR A 528 2.63 -23.03 -41.61
C THR A 528 1.28 -23.09 -42.29
N GLY A 529 1.25 -23.07 -43.61
CA GLY A 529 0.00 -23.16 -44.35
C GLY A 529 0.13 -23.48 -45.81
N VAL A 530 -1.03 -23.56 -46.47
CA VAL A 530 -1.14 -23.84 -47.89
C VAL A 530 -1.96 -22.75 -48.57
N SER A 531 -1.57 -22.37 -49.78
CA SER A 531 -2.36 -21.47 -50.63
C SER A 531 -3.08 -22.28 -51.72
N PRO A 532 -4.31 -22.76 -51.47
CA PRO A 532 -5.07 -23.57 -52.43
C PRO A 532 -5.76 -22.73 -53.52
N PHE A 533 -5.73 -21.41 -53.39
CA PHE A 533 -6.42 -20.49 -54.29
C PHE A 533 -5.61 -20.31 -55.58
N LYS A 534 -6.25 -20.46 -56.74
CA LYS A 534 -5.64 -20.26 -58.07
C LYS A 534 -5.45 -18.78 -58.39
N GLU A 535 -4.73 -18.07 -57.53
CA GLU A 535 -4.38 -16.67 -57.72
C GLU A 535 -3.27 -16.63 -58.80
N LYS A 536 -3.60 -16.08 -59.99
CA LYS A 536 -2.70 -15.90 -61.16
C LYS A 536 -2.09 -17.17 -61.80
N ASN A 537 -2.86 -18.22 -62.10
CA ASN A 537 -2.41 -19.38 -62.92
C ASN A 537 -1.16 -20.13 -62.41
N GLN A 538 -0.80 -19.99 -61.13
CA GLN A 538 0.38 -20.65 -60.55
C GLN A 538 -0.01 -21.86 -59.68
N LYS A 539 0.90 -22.85 -59.57
CA LYS A 539 0.69 -24.11 -58.82
C LYS A 539 0.51 -23.85 -57.30
N LEU A 540 -0.07 -24.84 -56.62
CA LEU A 540 -0.15 -24.97 -55.16
C LEU A 540 1.23 -24.72 -54.52
N ARG A 541 1.30 -23.91 -53.46
CA ARG A 541 2.52 -23.66 -52.69
C ARG A 541 2.27 -23.89 -51.20
N TYR A 542 3.26 -24.51 -50.55
CA TYR A 542 3.35 -24.71 -49.11
C TYR A 542 4.20 -23.58 -48.53
N HIS A 543 3.77 -23.06 -47.39
CA HIS A 543 4.33 -21.90 -46.72
C HIS A 543 4.69 -22.24 -45.28
#